data_AF-A0A9X8VD55-F1
#
_entry.id   AF-A0A9X8VD55-F1
#
_cell.length_a   1.000
_cell.length_b   1.000
_cell.length_c   1.000
_cell.angle_alpha   90.00
_cell.angle_beta   90.00
_cell.angle_gamma   90.00
#
_symmetry.space_group_name_H-M   'P 1'
#
loop_
_entity.id
_entity.type
_entity.pdbx_description
1 polymer ?
#
loop_
_entity_poly.entity_id
_entity_poly.type
_entity_poly.pdbx_seq_one_letter_code
_entity_poly.pdbx_strand_id
1 'polypeptide(L)'
;MIRFAVVGTNWITERFIDAAHESGKLKLSAVYSRSLEQAQAFGANYQVTQFFDSLEAMAQSDAIDAVYIASPNSLHCPQSLLF
;
A
#
# COMPACT_ATOMS: atom_id res chain seq x y z
N MET A 1 -4.11 14.60 -6.86
CA MET A 1 -3.34 13.83 -5.87
C MET A 1 -3.52 12.37 -6.21
N ILE A 2 -2.45 11.63 -6.48
CA ILE A 2 -2.51 10.19 -6.76
C ILE A 2 -2.70 9.46 -5.43
N ARG A 3 -3.77 8.67 -5.31
CA ARG A 3 -4.02 7.80 -4.16
C ARG A 3 -3.24 6.52 -4.36
N PHE A 4 -2.29 6.21 -3.50
CA PHE A 4 -1.51 4.99 -3.65
C PHE A 4 -1.78 4.02 -2.51
N ALA A 5 -1.58 2.73 -2.82
CA ALA A 5 -1.54 1.64 -1.87
C ALA A 5 -0.12 1.13 -1.67
N VAL A 6 0.11 0.44 -0.55
CA VAL A 6 1.36 -0.29 -0.32
C VAL A 6 1.09 -1.78 -0.13
N VAL A 7 1.93 -2.60 -0.78
CA VAL A 7 2.00 -4.05 -0.56
C VAL A 7 3.29 -4.33 0.19
N GLY A 8 3.15 -4.59 1.49
CA GLY A 8 4.27 -4.80 2.41
C GLY A 8 4.27 -3.77 3.53
N THR A 9 4.55 -4.23 4.75
CA THR A 9 4.58 -3.40 5.97
C THR A 9 5.97 -3.46 6.60
N ASN A 10 6.97 -2.92 5.89
CA ASN A 10 8.38 -2.94 6.29
C ASN A 10 9.01 -1.54 6.31
N TRP A 11 10.22 -1.43 6.83
CA TRP A 11 10.93 -0.15 7.00
C TRP A 11 11.10 0.64 5.68
N ILE A 12 11.28 -0.04 4.54
CA ILE A 12 11.44 0.63 3.24
C ILE A 12 10.11 1.23 2.77
N THR A 13 8.98 0.63 3.16
CA THR A 13 7.65 1.15 2.88
C THR A 13 7.40 2.44 3.64
N GLU A 14 7.78 2.52 4.92
CA GLU A 14 7.68 3.76 5.71
C GLU A 14 8.46 4.90 5.06
N ARG A 15 9.72 4.64 4.68
CA ARG A 15 10.56 5.62 3.97
C ARG A 15 9.96 6.09 2.65
N PHE A 16 9.35 5.19 1.89
CA PHE A 16 8.65 5.56 0.66
C PHE A 16 7.43 6.42 0.94
N ILE A 17 6.61 6.07 1.93
CA ILE A 17 5.40 6.83 2.29
C ILE A 17 5.77 8.24 2.70
N ASP A 18 6.78 8.41 3.56
CA ASP A 18 7.23 9.71 4.03
C ASP A 18 7.66 10.60 2.84
N ALA A 19 8.51 10.08 1.95
CA ALA A 19 8.95 10.80 0.76
C ALA A 19 7.79 11.09 -0.23
N ALA A 20 6.85 10.16 -0.36
CA ALA A 20 5.66 10.34 -1.18
C ALA A 20 4.76 11.46 -0.64
N HIS A 21 4.58 11.56 0.67
CA HIS A 21 3.84 12.64 1.31
C HIS A 21 4.56 13.98 1.20
N GLU A 22 5.89 14.01 1.40
CA GLU A 22 6.72 15.22 1.21
C GLU A 22 6.61 15.80 -0.21
N SER A 23 6.38 14.95 -1.22
CA SER A 23 6.18 15.42 -2.59
C SER A 23 4.91 16.27 -2.79
N GLY A 24 3.93 16.15 -1.90
CA GLY A 24 2.60 16.77 -2.03
C GLY A 24 1.77 16.28 -3.23
N LYS A 25 2.22 15.23 -3.94
CA LYS A 25 1.56 14.70 -5.15
C LYS A 25 0.88 13.36 -4.90
N LEU A 26 1.34 12.61 -3.91
CA LEU A 26 0.84 11.29 -3.55
C LEU A 26 0.24 11.30 -2.14
N LYS A 27 -0.83 10.53 -1.96
CA LYS A 27 -1.47 10.30 -0.66
C LYS A 27 -1.65 8.81 -0.44
N LEU A 28 -1.21 8.32 0.72
CA LEU A 28 -1.44 6.92 1.08
C LEU A 28 -2.92 6.74 1.39
N SER A 29 -3.58 5.83 0.68
CA SER A 29 -5.02 5.59 0.81
C SER A 29 -5.36 4.19 1.28
N ALA A 30 -4.49 3.22 1.01
CA ALA A 30 -4.70 1.83 1.37
C ALA A 30 -3.39 1.14 1.82
N VAL A 31 -3.50 0.20 2.74
CA VAL A 31 -2.40 -0.67 3.17
C VAL A 31 -2.84 -2.11 3.03
N TYR A 32 -2.01 -2.93 2.39
CA TYR A 32 -2.14 -4.38 2.38
C TYR A 32 -1.13 -5.04 3.32
N SER A 33 -1.62 -6.02 4.08
CA SER A 33 -0.78 -7.04 4.71
C SER A 33 -1.46 -8.41 4.70
N ARG A 34 -0.78 -9.49 5.05
CA ARG A 34 -1.39 -10.83 5.16
C ARG A 34 -2.41 -10.96 6.30
N SER A 35 -2.46 -9.99 7.21
CA SER A 35 -3.51 -9.85 8.22
C SER A 35 -3.99 -8.41 8.29
N LEU A 36 -5.31 -8.22 8.45
CA LEU A 36 -5.91 -6.89 8.62
C LEU A 36 -5.35 -6.15 9.82
N GLU A 37 -5.11 -6.85 10.93
CA GLU A 37 -4.52 -6.26 12.14
C GLU A 37 -3.15 -5.62 11.85
N GLN A 38 -2.28 -6.30 11.10
CA GLN A 38 -0.97 -5.76 10.75
C GLN A 38 -1.09 -4.57 9.77
N ALA A 39 -2.01 -4.65 8.82
CA ALA A 39 -2.28 -3.53 7.91
C ALA A 39 -2.75 -2.29 8.68
N GLN A 40 -3.66 -2.46 9.64
CA GLN A 40 -4.17 -1.40 10.50
C GLN A 40 -3.08 -0.82 11.41
N ALA A 41 -2.31 -1.68 12.08
CA ALA A 41 -1.22 -1.25 12.96
C ALA A 41 -0.17 -0.42 12.19
N PHE A 42 0.17 -0.84 10.97
CA PHE A 42 1.11 -0.12 10.11
C PHE A 42 0.55 1.23 9.63
N GLY A 43 -0.69 1.27 9.16
CA GLY A 43 -1.31 2.49 8.64
C GLY A 43 -1.78 3.49 9.69
N ALA A 44 -1.78 3.13 10.99
CA ALA A 44 -2.20 4.00 12.09
C ALA A 44 -1.44 5.34 12.12
N ASN A 45 -0.16 5.34 11.73
CA ASN A 45 0.67 6.54 11.69
C ASN A 45 0.37 7.47 10.50
N TYR A 46 -0.42 7.02 9.52
CA TYR A 46 -0.56 7.65 8.22
C TYR A 46 -1.99 8.08 7.86
N GLN A 47 -2.92 8.05 8.82
CA GLN A 47 -4.35 8.42 8.63
C GLN A 47 -5.02 7.66 7.47
N VAL A 48 -4.61 6.41 7.25
CA VAL A 48 -5.16 5.53 6.23
C VAL A 48 -6.55 5.07 6.63
N THR A 49 -7.47 5.02 5.68
CA THR A 49 -8.87 4.61 5.92
C THR A 49 -9.21 3.24 5.33
N GLN A 50 -8.37 2.69 4.45
CA GLN A 50 -8.60 1.40 3.80
C GLN A 50 -7.51 0.40 4.14
N PHE A 51 -7.91 -0.79 4.55
CA PHE A 51 -7.01 -1.87 4.95
C PHE A 51 -7.47 -3.16 4.28
N PHE A 52 -6.52 -3.88 3.69
CA PHE A 52 -6.80 -5.08 2.94
C PHE A 52 -5.90 -6.23 3.39
N ASP A 53 -6.47 -7.44 3.38
CA ASP A 53 -5.75 -8.71 3.51
C ASP A 53 -5.86 -9.62 2.29
N SER A 54 -6.57 -9.15 1.25
CA SER A 54 -6.57 -9.71 -0.10
C SER A 54 -6.02 -8.71 -1.10
N LEU A 55 -5.07 -9.15 -1.92
CA LEU A 55 -4.51 -8.32 -2.99
C LEU A 55 -5.56 -8.08 -4.08
N GLU A 56 -6.39 -9.08 -4.37
CA GLU A 56 -7.46 -9.04 -5.36
C GLU A 56 -8.53 -8.03 -4.96
N ALA A 57 -8.95 -8.04 -3.69
CA ALA A 57 -9.89 -7.06 -3.16
C ALA A 57 -9.33 -5.63 -3.24
N MET A 58 -8.03 -5.46 -2.97
CA MET A 58 -7.38 -4.15 -3.10
C MET A 58 -7.27 -3.70 -4.56
N ALA A 59 -6.95 -4.60 -5.49
CA ALA A 59 -6.83 -4.30 -6.92
C ALA A 59 -8.18 -3.91 -7.55
N GLN A 60 -9.29 -4.44 -7.03
CA GLN A 60 -10.64 -4.09 -7.47
C GLN A 60 -11.20 -2.82 -6.81
N SER A 61 -10.50 -2.26 -5.84
CA SER A 61 -10.98 -1.10 -5.09
C SER A 61 -10.84 0.19 -5.89
N ASP A 62 -11.87 1.02 -5.85
CA ASP A 62 -11.85 2.38 -6.38
C ASP A 62 -11.09 3.38 -5.47
N ALA A 63 -10.54 2.90 -4.35
CA ALA A 63 -9.82 3.72 -3.38
C ALA A 63 -8.39 4.08 -3.82
N ILE A 64 -7.83 3.42 -4.84
CA ILE A 64 -6.42 3.52 -5.21
C ILE A 64 -6.27 3.82 -6.71
N ASP A 65 -5.24 4.57 -7.06
CA ASP A 65 -4.84 4.93 -8.43
C ASP A 65 -3.50 4.30 -8.82
N ALA A 66 -2.70 3.87 -7.83
CA ALA A 66 -1.39 3.26 -8.01
C ALA A 66 -1.04 2.33 -6.83
N VAL A 67 -0.08 1.43 -7.04
CA VAL A 67 0.44 0.54 -5.98
C VAL A 67 1.97 0.62 -5.89
N TYR A 68 2.48 0.65 -4.66
CA TYR A 68 3.90 0.45 -4.36
C TYR A 68 4.11 -0.99 -3.84
N ILE A 69 4.87 -1.79 -4.59
CA ILE A 69 5.11 -3.19 -4.30
C ILE A 69 6.47 -3.34 -3.60
N ALA A 70 6.43 -3.61 -2.29
CA ALA A 70 7.59 -3.81 -1.42
C ALA A 70 7.66 -5.24 -0.84
N SER A 71 7.11 -6.20 -1.59
CA SER A 71 7.16 -7.63 -1.27
C SER A 71 8.52 -8.25 -1.68
N PRO A 72 8.79 -9.53 -1.36
CA PRO A 72 9.96 -10.22 -1.91
C PRO A 72 9.99 -10.23 -3.44
N ASN A 73 11.21 -10.22 -4.02
CA ASN A 73 11.43 -10.18 -5.47
C ASN A 73 10.62 -11.22 -6.27
N SER A 74 10.51 -12.45 -5.75
CA SER A 74 9.76 -13.54 -6.38
C SER A 74 8.27 -13.26 -6.56
N LEU A 75 7.71 -12.26 -5.86
CA LEU A 75 6.31 -11.89 -5.93
C LEU A 75 6.06 -10.64 -6.79
N HIS A 76 7.09 -9.91 -7.22
CA HIS A 76 6.91 -8.65 -7.93
C HIS A 76 6.13 -8.83 -9.23
N CYS A 77 6.55 -9.74 -10.10
CA CYS A 77 5.88 -9.96 -11.39
C CYS A 77 4.39 -10.31 -11.26
N PRO A 78 3.99 -11.35 -10.50
CA PRO A 78 2.57 -11.67 -10.38
C PRO A 78 1.76 -10.55 -9.71
N GLN A 79 2.33 -9.79 -8.78
CA GLN A 79 1.63 -8.66 -8.16
C GLN A 79 1.49 -7.49 -9.13
N SER A 80 2.52 -7.16 -9.92
CA SER A 80 2.43 -6.12 -10.95
C SER A 80 1.47 -6.45 -12.09
N LEU A 81 1.19 -7.73 -12.34
CA LEU A 81 0.17 -8.14 -13.32
C LEU A 81 -1.26 -8.08 -12.77
N LEU A 82 -1.41 -8.08 -11.44
CA LEU A 82 -2.71 -8.05 -10.76
C LEU A 82 -3.29 -6.63 -10.65
N PHE A 83 -2.42 -5.64 -10.41
CA PHE A 83 -2.78 -4.22 -10.32
C PHE A 83 -2.67 -3.52 -11.66
#